data_AF-A0A9W9DZL4-F1
#
_entry.id   AF-A0A9W9DZL4-F1
#
_cell.length_a   1.000
_cell.length_b   1.000
_cell.length_c   1.000
_cell.angle_alpha   90.00
_cell.angle_beta   90.00
_cell.angle_gamma   90.00
#
_symmetry.space_group_name_H-M   'P 1'
#
loop_
_entity.id
_entity.type
_entity.pdbx_description
1 polymer ?
#
loop_
_entity_poly.entity_id
_entity_poly.type
_entity_poly.pdbx_seq_one_letter_code
_entity_poly.pdbx_strand_id
1 'polypeptide(L)'
;MPAIPEEPKTFSKTLVVIGKTFYKSSLVATLCSDRARKVTMRTLHARGVAIEDLQNTKKEETLDQVDLDGPDLIKSGDIVGVLVCTGNTVALATMEITGFQHGLSKVVHSFVELDSLDYGSDANIIAIGQIIALSRNATEPHSWHWTGNYVKVAPVSPNKYLTHCHLVIEVSGTLIFPLTPSIVAVEGSASASESITSSKLTWSFNEKQLLEPFQIAWQALDTQTVLMLLQILVPYLL
;
A
#
# COMPACT_ATOMS: atom_id res chain seq x y z
N MET A 1 -38.11 -22.35 -59.28
CA MET A 1 -37.43 -21.06 -59.01
C MET A 1 -36.57 -21.26 -57.78
N PRO A 2 -35.23 -21.16 -57.86
CA PRO A 2 -34.35 -21.36 -56.70
C PRO A 2 -34.37 -20.11 -55.80
N ALA A 3 -34.42 -20.35 -54.48
CA ALA A 3 -34.42 -19.30 -53.45
C ALA A 3 -33.05 -18.63 -53.35
N ILE A 4 -33.04 -17.30 -53.33
CA ILE A 4 -31.83 -16.48 -53.15
C ILE A 4 -31.42 -16.57 -51.67
N PRO A 5 -30.18 -16.95 -51.34
CA PRO A 5 -29.72 -17.00 -49.96
C PRO A 5 -29.56 -15.58 -49.41
N GLU A 6 -30.29 -15.24 -48.35
CA GLU A 6 -30.10 -13.96 -47.64
C GLU A 6 -28.76 -14.00 -46.87
N GLU A 7 -27.89 -13.04 -47.16
CA GLU A 7 -26.63 -12.86 -46.43
C GLU A 7 -26.88 -12.44 -44.97
N PRO A 8 -26.04 -12.91 -44.01
CA PRO A 8 -26.22 -12.59 -42.61
C PRO A 8 -26.01 -11.09 -42.35
N LYS A 9 -27.07 -10.42 -41.88
CA LYS A 9 -27.04 -9.02 -41.45
C LYS A 9 -25.94 -8.82 -40.40
N THR A 10 -24.86 -8.15 -40.79
CA THR A 10 -23.74 -7.86 -39.91
C THR A 10 -24.17 -6.78 -38.91
N PHE A 11 -24.28 -7.13 -37.63
CA PHE A 11 -24.68 -6.19 -36.59
C PHE A 11 -23.60 -5.12 -36.38
N SER A 12 -23.97 -3.85 -36.56
CA SER A 12 -23.06 -2.73 -36.29
C SER A 12 -22.68 -2.66 -34.81
N LYS A 13 -21.38 -2.49 -34.53
CA LYS A 13 -20.79 -2.38 -33.17
C LYS A 13 -20.90 -0.98 -32.56
N THR A 14 -21.34 0.01 -33.35
CA THR A 14 -21.41 1.42 -32.94
C THR A 14 -22.84 1.95 -33.06
N LEU A 15 -23.15 3.02 -32.31
CA LEU A 15 -24.44 3.69 -32.29
C LEU A 15 -24.21 5.21 -32.17
N VAL A 16 -24.96 6.00 -32.93
CA VAL A 16 -24.85 7.46 -32.91
C VAL A 16 -25.92 8.04 -31.99
N VAL A 17 -25.50 8.76 -30.95
CA VAL A 17 -26.39 9.47 -30.01
C VAL A 17 -26.05 10.95 -30.07
N ILE A 18 -27.01 11.81 -30.44
CA ILE A 18 -26.85 13.28 -30.54
C ILE A 18 -25.62 13.64 -31.40
N GLY A 19 -25.51 13.04 -32.59
CA GLY A 19 -24.42 13.31 -33.54
C GLY A 19 -23.04 12.77 -33.15
N LYS A 20 -22.88 12.12 -31.98
CA LYS A 20 -21.63 11.49 -31.55
C LYS A 20 -21.72 9.97 -31.68
N THR A 21 -20.69 9.35 -32.24
CA THR A 21 -20.62 7.89 -32.42
C THR A 21 -20.02 7.24 -31.18
N PHE A 22 -20.75 6.31 -30.59
CA PHE A 22 -20.32 5.53 -29.43
C PHE A 22 -20.25 4.04 -29.75
N TYR A 23 -19.35 3.31 -29.09
CA TYR A 23 -19.39 1.85 -29.09
C TYR A 23 -20.57 1.36 -28.25
N LYS A 24 -21.36 0.43 -28.79
CA LYS A 24 -22.52 -0.13 -28.08
C LYS A 24 -22.11 -0.74 -26.72
N SER A 25 -20.94 -1.37 -26.65
CA SER A 25 -20.39 -1.94 -25.41
C SER A 25 -20.08 -0.88 -24.35
N SER A 26 -19.47 0.24 -24.72
CA SER A 26 -19.20 1.34 -23.79
C SER A 26 -20.48 1.96 -23.27
N LEU A 27 -21.49 2.13 -24.13
CA LEU A 27 -22.75 2.75 -23.76
C LEU A 27 -23.56 1.86 -22.81
N VAL A 28 -23.57 0.54 -23.05
CA VAL A 28 -24.12 -0.45 -22.10
C VAL A 28 -23.35 -0.43 -20.78
N ALA A 29 -22.02 -0.34 -20.80
CA ALA A 29 -21.20 -0.32 -19.58
C ALA A 29 -21.40 0.93 -18.71
N THR A 30 -21.85 2.05 -19.30
CA THR A 30 -22.24 3.28 -18.59
C THR A 30 -23.70 3.29 -18.12
N LEU A 31 -24.58 2.51 -18.76
CA LEU A 31 -26.00 2.42 -18.40
C LEU A 31 -26.28 1.30 -17.39
N CYS A 32 -25.40 0.31 -17.27
CA CYS A 32 -25.46 -0.67 -16.18
C CYS A 32 -25.11 0.03 -14.86
N SER A 33 -26.02 -0.06 -13.87
CA SER A 33 -25.68 0.31 -12.50
C SER A 33 -24.47 -0.48 -12.02
N ASP A 34 -23.65 0.10 -11.15
CA ASP A 34 -22.45 -0.56 -10.62
C ASP A 34 -22.79 -1.92 -9.96
N ARG A 35 -24.02 -2.07 -9.45
CA ARG A 35 -24.60 -3.30 -8.90
C ARG A 35 -24.70 -4.46 -9.88
N ALA A 36 -24.71 -4.19 -11.18
CA ALA A 36 -24.71 -5.21 -12.23
C ALA A 36 -23.29 -5.68 -12.62
N ARG A 37 -22.24 -4.99 -12.18
CA ARG A 37 -20.86 -5.38 -12.43
C ARG A 37 -20.45 -6.49 -11.48
N LYS A 38 -20.37 -7.69 -12.03
CA LYS A 38 -19.94 -8.88 -11.30
C LYS A 38 -18.42 -8.93 -11.22
N VAL A 39 -17.91 -9.43 -10.10
CA VAL A 39 -16.47 -9.56 -9.85
C VAL A 39 -15.83 -10.49 -10.89
N THR A 40 -14.67 -10.12 -11.41
CA THR A 40 -13.94 -10.91 -12.43
C THR A 40 -13.44 -12.26 -11.91
N MET A 41 -13.35 -12.45 -10.59
CA MET A 41 -13.04 -13.73 -9.97
C MET A 41 -14.24 -14.69 -10.01
N ARG A 42 -14.10 -15.81 -10.76
CA ARG A 42 -15.14 -16.83 -10.97
C ARG A 42 -15.77 -17.37 -9.68
N THR A 43 -14.98 -17.51 -8.60
CA THR A 43 -15.47 -18.06 -7.33
C THR A 43 -16.41 -17.11 -6.59
N LEU A 44 -16.13 -15.81 -6.60
CA LEU A 44 -16.98 -14.78 -6.01
C LEU A 44 -18.21 -14.50 -6.89
N HIS A 45 -18.02 -14.57 -8.20
CA HIS A 45 -19.08 -14.47 -9.19
C HIS A 45 -20.14 -15.58 -9.02
N ALA A 46 -19.70 -16.83 -8.80
CA ALA A 46 -20.59 -17.97 -8.56
C ALA A 46 -21.40 -17.85 -7.25
N ARG A 47 -20.88 -17.08 -6.28
CA ARG A 47 -21.55 -16.77 -5.01
C ARG A 47 -22.46 -15.54 -5.09
N GLY A 48 -22.57 -14.89 -6.25
CA GLY A 48 -23.44 -13.73 -6.45
C GLY A 48 -22.91 -12.42 -5.87
N VAL A 49 -21.63 -12.38 -5.46
CA VAL A 49 -21.00 -11.19 -4.88
C VAL A 49 -20.82 -10.13 -5.96
N ALA A 50 -21.38 -8.94 -5.73
CA ALA A 50 -21.20 -7.77 -6.59
C ALA A 50 -19.89 -7.03 -6.24
N ILE A 51 -19.37 -6.23 -7.17
CA ILE A 51 -18.20 -5.38 -6.90
C ILE A 51 -18.49 -4.38 -5.76
N GLU A 52 -19.73 -3.90 -5.68
CA GLU A 52 -20.19 -3.03 -4.59
C GLU A 52 -20.12 -3.74 -3.23
N ASP A 53 -20.43 -5.03 -3.17
CA ASP A 53 -20.35 -5.81 -1.92
C ASP A 53 -18.90 -5.92 -1.43
N LEU A 54 -17.93 -6.00 -2.34
CA LEU A 54 -16.49 -5.95 -2.02
C LEU A 54 -16.02 -4.56 -1.60
N GLN A 55 -16.59 -3.51 -2.18
CA GLN A 55 -16.27 -2.13 -1.81
C GLN A 55 -16.91 -1.73 -0.48
N ASN A 56 -18.09 -2.28 -0.17
CA ASN A 56 -18.82 -2.05 1.07
C ASN A 56 -18.30 -2.92 2.21
N THR A 57 -17.92 -4.19 1.98
CA THR A 57 -17.19 -4.97 3.01
C THR A 57 -15.87 -4.31 3.36
N LYS A 58 -15.15 -3.75 2.37
CA LYS A 58 -13.98 -2.90 2.66
C LYS A 58 -14.32 -1.64 3.46
N LYS A 59 -15.54 -1.10 3.41
CA LYS A 59 -15.95 0.08 4.20
C LYS A 59 -16.50 -0.28 5.58
N GLU A 60 -17.16 -1.42 5.72
CA GLU A 60 -17.72 -1.91 7.00
C GLU A 60 -16.69 -2.61 7.87
N GLU A 61 -15.64 -3.24 7.29
CA GLU A 61 -14.54 -3.84 8.06
C GLU A 61 -13.35 -2.89 8.33
N THR A 62 -13.31 -1.68 7.74
CA THR A 62 -12.21 -0.71 7.99
C THR A 62 -12.63 0.55 8.75
N LEU A 63 -13.89 0.64 9.15
CA LEU A 63 -14.34 1.69 10.07
C LEU A 63 -14.60 1.05 11.44
N ASP A 64 -13.52 0.55 12.04
CA ASP A 64 -13.40 0.67 13.48
C ASP A 64 -13.57 2.17 13.77
N GLN A 65 -14.78 2.58 14.18
CA GLN A 65 -15.08 3.94 14.62
C GLN A 65 -14.29 4.19 15.89
N VAL A 66 -13.02 4.50 15.73
CA VAL A 66 -12.18 5.00 16.79
C VAL A 66 -12.69 6.40 17.10
N ASP A 67 -13.31 6.56 18.26
CA ASP A 67 -13.47 7.87 18.88
C ASP A 67 -12.10 8.56 18.86
N LEU A 68 -12.02 9.72 18.21
CA LEU A 68 -10.77 10.50 18.07
C LEU A 68 -10.25 11.02 19.42
N ASP A 69 -11.02 10.85 20.49
CA ASP A 69 -10.64 11.11 21.89
C ASP A 69 -10.07 9.87 22.60
N GLY A 70 -9.73 8.82 21.84
CA GLY A 70 -9.13 7.59 22.34
C GLY A 70 -7.63 7.68 22.67
N PRO A 71 -7.04 6.58 23.17
CA PRO A 71 -5.61 6.47 23.47
C PRO A 71 -4.73 6.73 22.25
N ASP A 72 -3.42 6.92 22.44
CA ASP A 72 -2.47 7.03 21.33
C ASP A 72 -2.48 5.74 20.50
N LEU A 73 -2.92 5.83 19.24
CA LEU A 73 -3.04 4.70 18.32
C LEU A 73 -2.11 4.85 17.13
N ILE A 74 -1.60 3.72 16.65
CA ILE A 74 -1.00 3.59 15.32
C ILE A 74 -1.98 2.86 14.40
N LYS A 75 -2.17 3.37 13.18
CA LYS A 75 -3.15 2.88 12.19
C LYS A 75 -2.47 2.44 10.89
N SER A 76 -3.19 1.65 10.09
CA SER A 76 -2.84 1.39 8.69
C SER A 76 -2.81 2.70 7.92
N GLY A 77 -1.74 2.92 7.15
CA GLY A 77 -1.41 4.15 6.46
C GLY A 77 -0.43 5.04 7.22
N ASP A 78 -0.22 4.80 8.52
CA ASP A 78 0.80 5.52 9.28
C ASP A 78 2.21 5.13 8.82
N ILE A 79 3.11 6.09 8.97
CA ILE A 79 4.51 5.93 8.58
C ILE A 79 5.35 5.70 9.82
N VAL A 80 6.16 4.64 9.77
CA VAL A 80 7.06 4.25 10.84
C VAL A 80 8.48 4.04 10.33
N GLY A 81 9.44 4.21 11.22
CA GLY A 81 10.82 3.82 11.04
C GLY A 81 11.00 2.39 11.53
N VAL A 82 11.75 1.60 10.78
CA VAL A 82 12.17 0.24 11.16
C VAL A 82 13.65 0.10 10.90
N LEU A 83 14.37 -0.54 11.82
CA LEU A 83 15.77 -0.86 11.57
C LEU A 83 15.86 -2.03 10.60
N VAL A 84 16.74 -1.89 9.61
CA VAL A 84 17.04 -2.91 8.62
C VAL A 84 18.55 -3.09 8.51
N CYS A 85 18.98 -4.32 8.26
CA CYS A 85 20.36 -4.65 7.95
C CYS A 85 20.50 -4.93 6.44
N THR A 86 21.30 -4.12 5.75
CA THR A 86 21.62 -4.32 4.34
C THR A 86 23.10 -4.70 4.21
N GLY A 87 23.37 -5.99 4.04
CA GLY A 87 24.72 -6.54 4.05
C GLY A 87 25.34 -6.41 5.44
N ASN A 88 26.33 -5.51 5.59
CA ASN A 88 27.02 -5.24 6.85
C ASN A 88 26.63 -3.89 7.47
N THR A 89 25.62 -3.22 6.92
CA THR A 89 25.22 -1.88 7.35
C THR A 89 23.82 -1.94 7.94
N VAL A 90 23.66 -1.39 9.14
CA VAL A 90 22.34 -1.14 9.72
C VAL A 90 21.88 0.25 9.32
N ALA A 91 20.64 0.36 8.87
CA ALA A 91 20.01 1.61 8.46
C ALA A 91 18.58 1.70 9.01
N LEU A 92 18.05 2.92 9.10
CA LEU A 92 16.62 3.14 9.29
C LEU A 92 15.95 3.08 7.90
N ALA A 93 14.99 2.17 7.74
CA ALA A 93 14.06 2.19 6.62
C ALA A 93 12.75 2.83 7.06
N THR A 94 12.12 3.55 6.14
CA THR A 94 10.78 4.10 6.35
C THR A 94 9.75 3.14 5.77
N MET A 95 8.73 2.81 6.54
CA MET A 95 7.71 1.83 6.22
C MET A 95 6.32 2.43 6.35
N GLU A 96 5.47 2.19 5.36
CA GLU A 96 4.03 2.44 5.46
C GLU A 96 3.35 1.20 6.03
N ILE A 97 2.58 1.36 7.10
CA ILE A 97 1.85 0.26 7.73
C ILE A 97 0.63 -0.08 6.87
N THR A 98 0.46 -1.37 6.60
CA THR A 98 -0.72 -1.91 5.90
C THR A 98 -1.67 -2.64 6.84
N GLY A 99 -1.18 -3.10 7.99
CA GLY A 99 -2.01 -3.65 9.08
C GLY A 99 -1.17 -4.30 10.17
N PHE A 100 -1.85 -4.93 11.12
CA PHE A 100 -1.25 -5.57 12.30
C PHE A 100 -1.77 -7.00 12.48
N GLN A 101 -0.92 -7.91 12.93
CA GLN A 101 -1.31 -9.24 13.37
C GLN A 101 -1.04 -9.38 14.86
N HIS A 102 -1.97 -10.00 15.59
CA HIS A 102 -1.85 -10.23 17.02
C HIS A 102 -1.55 -11.71 17.28
N GLY A 103 -0.35 -12.00 17.78
CA GLY A 103 0.10 -13.35 18.11
C GLY A 103 0.12 -14.28 16.90
N LEU A 104 -0.57 -15.41 16.99
CA LEU A 104 -0.70 -16.40 15.91
C LEU A 104 -1.97 -16.20 15.08
N SER A 105 -2.71 -15.11 15.31
CA SER A 105 -3.93 -14.81 14.57
C SER A 105 -3.62 -14.48 13.12
N LYS A 106 -4.41 -15.02 12.19
CA LYS A 106 -4.38 -14.63 10.78
C LYS A 106 -5.24 -13.40 10.48
N VAL A 107 -5.95 -12.88 11.47
CA VAL A 107 -6.75 -11.67 11.33
C VAL A 107 -5.81 -10.48 11.30
N VAL A 108 -5.97 -9.64 10.29
CA VAL A 108 -5.22 -8.39 10.13
C VAL A 108 -6.08 -7.25 10.68
N HIS A 109 -5.56 -6.56 11.68
CA HIS A 109 -6.16 -5.40 12.30
C HIS A 109 -5.70 -4.12 11.62
N SER A 110 -6.55 -3.08 11.64
CA SER A 110 -6.28 -1.79 11.01
C SER A 110 -5.57 -0.80 11.92
N PHE A 111 -5.52 -1.08 13.23
CA PHE A 111 -4.87 -0.22 14.21
C PHE A 111 -4.42 -1.01 15.45
N VAL A 112 -3.60 -0.37 16.27
CA VAL A 112 -3.10 -0.90 17.54
C VAL A 112 -2.80 0.24 18.51
N GLU A 113 -2.95 0.01 19.81
CA GLU A 113 -2.57 0.97 20.86
C GLU A 113 -1.05 1.06 20.97
N LEU A 114 -0.52 2.28 21.08
CA LEU A 114 0.93 2.52 21.14
C LEU A 114 1.57 1.78 22.32
N ASP A 115 0.93 1.83 23.50
CA ASP A 115 1.40 1.17 24.73
C ASP A 115 1.49 -0.36 24.59
N SER A 116 0.71 -0.95 23.68
CA SER A 116 0.75 -2.39 23.45
C SER A 116 1.96 -2.85 22.62
N LEU A 117 2.68 -1.91 22.00
CA LEU A 117 3.91 -2.17 21.23
C LEU A 117 5.16 -2.23 22.11
N ASP A 118 5.07 -1.84 23.39
CA ASP A 118 6.22 -1.80 24.29
C ASP A 118 6.71 -3.20 24.70
N TYR A 119 8.01 -3.28 25.00
CA TYR A 119 8.64 -4.48 25.53
C TYR A 119 8.00 -4.87 26.87
N GLY A 120 7.34 -6.03 26.90
CA GLY A 120 6.67 -6.57 28.09
C GLY A 120 5.15 -6.62 27.98
N SER A 121 4.58 -6.14 26.88
CA SER A 121 3.18 -6.45 26.56
C SER A 121 3.04 -7.95 26.23
N ASP A 122 1.95 -8.57 26.67
CA ASP A 122 1.62 -9.96 26.32
C ASP A 122 1.20 -10.09 24.84
N ALA A 123 0.96 -8.97 24.17
CA ALA A 123 0.52 -8.92 22.79
C ALA A 123 1.75 -9.01 21.87
N ASN A 124 2.06 -10.21 21.40
CA ASN A 124 3.04 -10.41 20.33
C ASN A 124 2.52 -9.83 19.01
N ILE A 125 2.60 -8.51 18.87
CA ILE A 125 2.10 -7.77 17.71
C ILE A 125 3.15 -7.80 16.60
N ILE A 126 2.69 -8.08 15.39
CA ILE A 126 3.48 -8.02 14.16
C ILE A 126 2.89 -6.91 13.29
N ALA A 127 3.67 -5.87 13.03
CA ALA A 127 3.35 -4.84 12.07
C ALA A 127 3.66 -5.34 10.66
N ILE A 128 2.71 -5.14 9.75
CA ILE A 128 2.80 -5.56 8.35
C ILE A 128 2.86 -4.30 7.51
N GLY A 129 3.90 -4.11 6.71
CA GLY A 129 4.06 -2.86 5.96
C GLY A 129 4.94 -2.96 4.73
N GLN A 130 5.05 -1.85 4.01
CA GLN A 130 5.84 -1.74 2.78
C GLN A 130 6.91 -0.66 2.96
N ILE A 131 8.16 -0.99 2.63
CA ILE A 131 9.25 0.00 2.70
C ILE A 131 9.07 1.02 1.58
N ILE A 132 9.03 2.31 1.93
CA ILE A 132 8.92 3.39 0.96
C ILE A 132 10.30 3.83 0.48
N ALA A 133 10.43 4.13 -0.81
CA ALA A 133 11.67 4.64 -1.38
C ALA A 133 11.74 6.15 -1.19
N LEU A 134 12.67 6.60 -0.34
CA LEU A 134 12.96 8.02 -0.13
C LEU A 134 14.05 8.51 -1.07
N SER A 135 13.97 9.78 -1.46
CA SER A 135 15.07 10.46 -2.14
C SER A 135 15.31 11.83 -1.54
N ARG A 136 16.57 12.27 -1.59
CA ARG A 136 16.98 13.57 -1.07
C ARG A 136 16.45 14.67 -1.98
N ASN A 137 15.87 15.71 -1.40
CA ASN A 137 15.44 16.87 -2.17
C ASN A 137 16.67 17.60 -2.73
N ALA A 138 16.64 17.93 -4.02
CA ALA A 138 17.74 18.65 -4.69
C ALA A 138 17.87 20.10 -4.22
N THR A 139 16.77 20.74 -3.82
CA THR A 139 16.76 22.14 -3.35
C THR A 139 17.03 22.26 -1.85
N GLU A 140 16.65 21.24 -1.09
CA GLU A 140 16.74 21.22 0.38
C GLU A 140 17.56 20.01 0.85
N PRO A 141 18.86 20.18 1.12
CA PRO A 141 19.75 19.05 1.41
C PRO A 141 19.40 18.30 2.70
N HIS A 142 18.61 18.87 3.61
CA HIS A 142 18.19 18.20 4.84
C HIS A 142 16.75 17.67 4.78
N SER A 143 16.21 17.55 3.57
CA SER A 143 14.84 17.13 3.31
C SER A 143 14.83 15.87 2.43
N TRP A 144 14.07 14.88 2.86
CA TRP A 144 13.82 13.65 2.14
C TRP A 144 12.36 13.61 1.73
N HIS A 145 12.06 13.09 0.55
CA HIS A 145 10.69 12.95 0.08
C HIS A 145 10.44 11.54 -0.45
N TRP A 146 9.21 11.08 -0.27
CA TRP A 146 8.78 9.83 -0.88
C TRP A 146 8.74 9.98 -2.41
N THR A 147 9.37 9.04 -3.10
CA THR A 147 9.42 9.00 -4.58
C THR A 147 8.13 8.51 -5.22
N GLY A 148 7.15 8.07 -4.43
CA GLY A 148 5.94 7.39 -4.91
C GLY A 148 6.16 5.91 -5.26
N ASN A 149 7.34 5.36 -4.94
CA ASN A 149 7.68 3.97 -5.15
C ASN A 149 7.91 3.25 -3.82
N TYR A 150 7.65 1.94 -3.81
CA TYR A 150 8.01 1.04 -2.73
C TYR A 150 9.29 0.29 -3.09
N VAL A 151 10.13 0.04 -2.09
CA VAL A 151 11.34 -0.78 -2.25
C VAL A 151 10.92 -2.22 -2.44
N LYS A 152 11.43 -2.85 -3.50
CA LYS A 152 11.19 -4.27 -3.77
C LYS A 152 12.14 -5.10 -2.93
N VAL A 153 11.59 -6.04 -2.17
CA VAL A 153 12.37 -6.96 -1.36
C VAL A 153 12.65 -8.20 -2.23
N ALA A 154 13.92 -8.57 -2.40
CA ALA A 154 14.28 -9.64 -3.33
C ALA A 154 13.69 -10.98 -2.86
N PRO A 155 13.07 -11.78 -3.75
CA PRO A 155 12.46 -13.03 -3.34
C PRO A 155 13.53 -14.01 -2.85
N VAL A 156 13.28 -14.66 -1.71
CA VAL A 156 14.12 -15.74 -1.13
C VAL A 156 14.38 -16.89 -2.10
N SER A 157 13.54 -17.05 -3.13
CA SER A 157 13.69 -18.09 -4.15
C SER A 157 13.56 -17.52 -5.56
N PRO A 158 14.50 -17.78 -6.48
CA PRO A 158 14.52 -17.19 -7.83
C PRO A 158 13.36 -17.62 -8.75
N ASN A 159 12.54 -18.59 -8.32
CA ASN A 159 11.49 -19.21 -9.13
C ASN A 159 10.05 -18.83 -8.75
N LYS A 160 9.86 -17.81 -7.90
CA LYS A 160 8.52 -17.31 -7.56
C LYS A 160 8.15 -16.14 -8.46
N TYR A 161 7.04 -16.27 -9.18
CA TYR A 161 6.40 -15.16 -9.89
C TYR A 161 6.21 -13.98 -8.93
N LEU A 162 6.48 -12.76 -9.41
CA LEU A 162 6.31 -11.50 -8.65
C LEU A 162 4.86 -11.35 -8.16
N THR A 163 4.54 -11.94 -7.01
CA THR A 163 3.27 -11.74 -6.31
C THR A 163 3.36 -10.52 -5.40
N HIS A 164 2.20 -9.97 -5.02
CA HIS A 164 2.04 -8.85 -4.09
C HIS A 164 2.84 -9.02 -2.78
N CYS A 165 3.19 -10.27 -2.41
CA CYS A 165 4.00 -10.61 -1.24
C CYS A 165 5.45 -10.08 -1.29
N HIS A 166 5.99 -9.66 -2.44
CA HIS A 166 7.39 -9.16 -2.52
C HIS A 166 7.57 -7.69 -2.13
N LEU A 167 6.48 -7.04 -1.73
CA LEU A 167 6.48 -5.63 -1.32
C LEU A 167 6.15 -5.45 0.16
N VAL A 168 5.82 -6.53 0.86
CA VAL A 168 5.34 -6.50 2.23
C VAL A 168 6.36 -7.19 3.13
N ILE A 169 6.70 -6.55 4.24
CA ILE A 169 7.53 -7.10 5.31
C ILE A 169 6.71 -7.19 6.59
N GLU A 170 7.09 -8.14 7.44
CA GLU A 170 6.54 -8.36 8.76
C GLU A 170 7.62 -8.00 9.79
N VAL A 171 7.31 -7.09 10.69
CA VAL A 171 8.24 -6.57 11.71
C VAL A 171 7.55 -6.66 13.06
N SER A 172 8.28 -7.04 14.12
CA SER A 172 7.72 -6.99 15.47
C SER A 172 7.29 -5.56 15.81
N GLY A 173 6.13 -5.42 16.46
CA GLY A 173 5.61 -4.15 16.93
C GLY A 173 6.60 -3.40 17.84
N THR A 174 7.42 -4.12 18.61
CA THR A 174 8.48 -3.55 19.45
C THR A 174 9.63 -2.88 18.68
N LEU A 175 9.69 -3.08 17.36
CA LEU A 175 10.75 -2.58 16.48
C LEU A 175 10.26 -1.52 15.49
N ILE A 176 9.04 -1.01 15.68
CA ILE A 176 8.50 0.10 14.88
C ILE A 176 8.59 1.40 15.68
N PHE A 177 9.01 2.47 15.02
CA PHE A 177 9.18 3.78 15.62
C PHE A 177 8.31 4.78 14.87
N PRO A 178 7.24 5.33 15.47
CA PRO A 178 6.36 6.29 14.79
C PRO A 178 7.12 7.46 14.17
N LEU A 179 6.79 7.81 12.92
CA LEU A 179 7.32 8.98 12.24
C LEU A 179 6.20 9.98 11.95
N THR A 180 6.53 11.27 11.98
CA THR A 180 5.58 12.35 11.69
C THR A 180 5.98 13.07 10.39
N PRO A 181 5.71 12.47 9.21
CA PRO A 181 6.00 13.13 7.93
C PRO A 181 5.18 14.41 7.77
N SER A 182 5.74 15.37 7.05
CA SER A 182 5.00 16.54 6.56
C SER A 182 4.48 16.28 5.15
N ILE A 183 3.23 16.65 4.86
CA ILE A 183 2.67 16.56 3.51
C ILE A 183 3.07 17.81 2.73
N VAL A 184 3.77 17.63 1.62
CA VAL A 184 4.22 18.72 0.75
C VAL A 184 3.74 18.51 -0.68
N ALA A 185 3.48 19.62 -1.37
CA ALA A 185 3.19 19.60 -2.79
C ALA A 185 4.51 19.55 -3.58
N VAL A 186 4.69 18.51 -4.40
CA VAL A 186 5.78 18.45 -5.37
C VAL A 186 5.23 18.90 -6.72
N GLU A 187 5.86 19.93 -7.27
CA GLU A 187 5.62 20.37 -8.64
C GLU A 187 6.11 19.27 -9.58
N GLY A 188 5.19 18.64 -10.32
CA GLY A 188 5.56 17.70 -11.36
C GLY A 188 6.41 18.42 -12.39
N SER A 189 7.55 17.82 -12.77
CA SER A 189 8.36 18.34 -13.88
C SER A 189 7.47 18.44 -15.12
N ALA A 190 7.05 19.65 -15.46
CA ALA A 190 6.16 19.89 -16.58
C ALA A 190 6.91 19.50 -17.87
N SER A 191 6.63 18.31 -18.38
CA SER A 191 6.90 18.00 -19.78
C SER A 191 6.14 19.04 -20.61
N ALA A 192 6.85 19.73 -21.50
CA ALA A 192 6.49 21.02 -22.10
C ALA A 192 5.22 21.06 -23.00
N SER A 193 4.30 20.11 -22.88
CA SER A 193 3.06 20.06 -23.65
C SER A 193 1.85 19.89 -22.73
N GLU A 194 1.09 20.98 -22.65
CA GLU A 194 -0.31 21.10 -22.20
C GLU A 194 -0.57 21.29 -20.69
N SER A 195 -1.15 22.46 -20.46
CA SER A 195 -1.66 23.05 -19.22
C SER A 195 -2.60 22.14 -18.44
N ILE A 196 -2.14 21.64 -17.30
CA ILE A 196 -2.75 21.69 -15.95
C ILE A 196 -1.64 21.21 -15.02
N THR A 197 -1.03 22.10 -14.24
CA THR A 197 -0.02 21.72 -13.22
C THR A 197 -0.74 21.09 -12.04
N SER A 198 -1.03 19.78 -12.12
CA SER A 198 -1.47 19.04 -10.94
C SER A 198 -0.27 18.88 -10.00
N SER A 199 -0.26 19.65 -8.92
CA SER A 199 0.68 19.42 -7.83
C SER A 199 0.38 18.07 -7.20
N LYS A 200 1.40 17.21 -7.12
CA LYS A 200 1.25 15.91 -6.47
C LYS A 200 1.63 16.08 -5.00
N LEU A 201 0.72 15.76 -4.09
CA LEU A 201 1.04 15.69 -2.66
C LEU A 201 1.91 14.46 -2.40
N THR A 202 2.96 14.63 -1.58
CA THR A 202 3.83 13.55 -1.14
C THR A 202 4.25 13.76 0.31
N TRP A 203 4.77 12.72 0.94
CA TRP A 203 5.40 12.81 2.26
C TRP A 203 6.82 13.36 2.16
N SER A 204 7.16 14.21 3.11
CA SER A 204 8.50 14.73 3.32
C SER A 204 8.93 14.53 4.77
N PHE A 205 10.23 14.36 4.95
CA PHE A 205 10.88 14.12 6.23
C PHE A 205 12.07 15.05 6.35
N ASN A 206 12.14 15.79 7.45
CA ASN A 206 13.36 16.47 7.82
C ASN A 206 14.40 15.44 8.31
N GLU A 207 15.68 15.68 8.06
CA GLU A 207 16.77 14.81 8.54
C GLU A 207 16.68 14.51 10.04
N LYS A 208 16.29 15.50 10.87
CA LYS A 208 16.11 15.29 12.32
C LYS A 208 15.02 14.27 12.64
N GLN A 209 13.91 14.30 11.89
CA GLN A 209 12.79 13.37 12.06
C GLN A 209 13.15 11.93 11.73
N LEU A 210 14.22 11.70 10.95
CA LEU A 210 14.75 10.37 10.67
C LEU A 210 15.87 9.99 11.65
N LEU A 211 16.72 10.95 12.00
CA LEU A 211 17.89 10.71 12.84
C LEU A 211 17.52 10.41 14.30
N GLU A 212 16.54 11.13 14.86
CA GLU A 212 16.09 10.91 16.25
C GLU A 212 15.54 9.49 16.45
N PRO A 213 14.56 9.00 15.65
CA PRO A 213 14.10 7.62 15.73
C PRO A 213 15.20 6.60 15.46
N PHE A 214 16.12 6.87 14.53
CA PHE A 214 17.27 6.01 14.30
C PHE A 214 18.14 5.87 15.55
N GLN A 215 18.45 6.97 16.24
CA GLN A 215 19.26 6.95 17.46
C GLN A 215 18.56 6.19 18.60
N ILE A 216 17.26 6.42 18.78
CA ILE A 216 16.44 5.71 19.77
C ILE A 216 16.44 4.21 19.47
N ALA A 217 16.13 3.85 18.22
CA ALA A 217 16.09 2.48 17.77
C ALA A 217 17.45 1.79 17.93
N TRP A 218 18.54 2.50 17.58
CA TRP A 218 19.90 2.01 17.71
C TRP A 218 20.29 1.75 19.17
N GLN A 219 19.89 2.63 20.09
CA GLN A 219 20.14 2.47 21.52
C GLN A 219 19.30 1.33 22.14
N ALA A 220 18.12 1.07 21.57
CA ALA A 220 17.26 -0.04 21.99
C ALA A 220 17.73 -1.42 21.49
N LEU A 221 18.76 -1.49 20.64
CA LEU A 221 19.31 -2.76 20.18
C LEU A 221 20.05 -3.48 21.32
N ASP A 222 19.45 -4.54 21.81
CA ASP A 222 20.17 -5.56 22.57
C ASP A 222 20.73 -6.66 21.63
N THR A 223 21.51 -7.59 22.20
CA THR A 223 22.11 -8.69 21.44
C THR A 223 21.08 -9.61 20.80
N GLN A 224 19.90 -9.77 21.41
CA GLN A 224 18.83 -10.62 20.93
C GLN A 224 18.07 -9.97 19.77
N THR A 225 17.85 -8.65 19.83
CA THR A 225 17.23 -7.84 18.77
C THR A 225 18.10 -7.79 17.53
N VAL A 226 19.42 -7.73 17.68
CA VAL A 226 20.35 -7.85 16.54
C VAL A 226 20.18 -9.18 15.81
N LEU A 227 19.97 -10.29 16.53
CA LEU A 227 19.71 -11.59 15.91
C LEU A 227 18.36 -11.62 15.16
N MET A 228 17.33 -10.97 15.69
CA MET A 228 16.03 -10.84 15.00
C MET A 228 16.16 -10.01 13.72
N LEU A 229 16.91 -8.90 13.75
CA LEU A 229 17.19 -8.08 12.57
C LEU A 229 17.92 -8.85 11.47
N LEU A 230 18.86 -9.72 11.85
CA LEU A 230 19.54 -10.60 10.89
C LEU A 230 18.57 -11.60 10.26
N GLN A 231 17.62 -12.14 11.01
CA GLN A 231 16.64 -13.09 10.49
C GLN A 231 15.64 -12.46 9.50
N ILE A 232 15.24 -11.21 9.71
CA ILE A 232 14.28 -10.50 8.85
C ILE A 232 14.85 -10.27 7.44
N LEU A 233 16.17 -10.23 7.25
CA LEU A 233 16.79 -9.79 5.99
C LEU A 233 17.79 -10.76 5.34
N VAL A 234 18.29 -11.77 6.07
CA VAL A 234 19.10 -12.86 5.47
C VAL A 234 18.38 -13.57 4.29
N PRO A 235 17.05 -13.75 4.27
CA PRO A 235 16.37 -14.34 3.12
C PRO A 235 16.29 -13.41 1.89
N TYR A 236 16.50 -12.11 2.06
CA TYR A 236 16.05 -11.08 1.11
C TYR A 236 17.19 -10.27 0.45
N LEU A 237 18.46 -10.62 0.73
CA LEU A 237 19.65 -9.89 0.28
C LEU A 237 20.70 -10.77 -0.44
N LEU A 238 20.30 -11.92 -0.95
CA LEU A 238 21.11 -12.75 -1.87
C LEU A 238 20.64 -12.59 -3.32
#